data_AF-A0A249MWM8-F1
#
_entry.id   AF-A0A249MWM8-F1
#
_cell.length_a   1.000
_cell.length_b   1.000
_cell.length_c   1.000
_cell.angle_alpha   90.00
_cell.angle_beta   90.00
_cell.angle_gamma   90.00
#
_symmetry.space_group_name_H-M   'P 1'
#
loop_
_entity.id
_entity.type
_entity.pdbx_description
1 polymer ?
#
loop_
_entity_poly.entity_id
_entity_poly.type
_entity_poly.pdbx_seq_one_letter_code
_entity_poly.pdbx_strand_id
1 'polypeptide(L)'
;MVLRRSMTVFIPYEANFYMIGYIAMFYGSFCYHAFRTPDKFSELVIAALLLQGLGTLAYLVAPAIGPFIYEAGLNPMVTAGQHSMLDFYNQSIAEGPIWLARNGGKAFTVGLAAMPSLHSAAAFLFLSFAWKHGRILVPLYAFITFFIFVTAVATRWHYLIDVPIGVLIAWVSLKGAERLSRTPSMETATLSRLLAEQPA
;
A
#
# COMPACT_ATOMS: atom_id res chain seq x y z
N MET A 1 -15.09 -25.97 -12.12
CA MET A 1 -16.11 -25.17 -11.38
C MET A 1 -16.31 -25.62 -9.93
N VAL A 2 -16.24 -26.93 -9.61
CA VAL A 2 -16.46 -27.44 -8.24
C VAL A 2 -15.42 -26.94 -7.23
N LEU A 3 -14.12 -26.99 -7.57
CA LEU A 3 -13.04 -26.48 -6.71
C LEU A 3 -13.18 -24.97 -6.40
N ARG A 4 -13.79 -24.20 -7.32
CA ARG A 4 -14.01 -22.75 -7.19
C ARG A 4 -15.17 -22.41 -6.26
N ARG A 5 -16.19 -23.28 -6.15
CA ARG A 5 -17.31 -23.14 -5.20
C ARG A 5 -16.93 -23.53 -3.78
N SER A 6 -15.97 -24.43 -3.59
CA SER A 6 -15.55 -24.85 -2.24
C SER A 6 -14.79 -23.75 -1.48
N MET A 7 -14.13 -22.83 -2.20
CA MET A 7 -13.40 -21.71 -1.60
C MET A 7 -14.30 -20.54 -1.17
N THR A 8 -15.54 -20.45 -1.69
CA THR A 8 -16.47 -19.34 -1.37
C THR A 8 -17.03 -19.40 0.05
N VAL A 9 -16.85 -20.53 0.76
CA VAL A 9 -17.25 -20.68 2.16
C VAL A 9 -16.33 -19.89 3.10
N PHE A 10 -15.04 -19.73 2.74
CA PHE A 10 -14.05 -19.08 3.60
C PHE A 10 -13.85 -17.60 3.26
N ILE A 11 -14.05 -17.21 2.00
CA ILE A 11 -13.99 -15.82 1.55
C ILE A 11 -15.21 -15.59 0.65
N PRO A 12 -16.25 -14.90 1.14
CA PRO A 12 -17.39 -14.53 0.31
C PRO A 12 -16.92 -13.74 -0.90
N TYR A 13 -17.53 -13.97 -2.06
CA TYR A 13 -17.23 -13.20 -3.29
C TYR A 13 -17.51 -11.70 -3.11
N GLU A 14 -18.44 -11.38 -2.21
CA GLU A 14 -18.85 -10.04 -1.77
C GLU A 14 -17.90 -9.42 -0.71
N ALA A 15 -17.09 -10.25 -0.03
CA ALA A 15 -16.19 -9.74 0.97
C ALA A 15 -15.04 -9.03 0.27
N ASN A 16 -14.82 -7.76 0.60
CA ASN A 16 -13.70 -6.98 0.10
C ASN A 16 -12.38 -7.43 0.77
N PHE A 17 -12.03 -8.71 0.59
CA PHE A 17 -10.85 -9.35 1.17
C PHE A 17 -9.57 -8.65 0.74
N TYR A 18 -9.57 -8.04 -0.44
CA TYR A 18 -8.50 -7.15 -0.89
C TYR A 18 -8.26 -6.01 0.11
N MET A 19 -9.28 -5.21 0.41
CA MET A 19 -9.16 -4.08 1.35
C MET A 19 -8.98 -4.55 2.78
N ILE A 20 -9.73 -5.56 3.22
CA ILE A 20 -9.65 -6.09 4.59
C ILE A 20 -8.26 -6.69 4.84
N GLY A 21 -7.73 -7.46 3.89
CA GLY A 21 -6.39 -8.05 3.97
C GLY A 21 -5.32 -6.97 4.02
N TYR A 22 -5.41 -5.95 3.16
CA TYR A 22 -4.52 -4.79 3.21
C TYR A 22 -4.55 -4.07 4.57
N ILE A 23 -5.76 -3.75 5.07
CA ILE A 23 -5.97 -3.09 6.37
C ILE A 23 -5.41 -3.95 7.50
N ALA A 24 -5.63 -5.27 7.46
CA ALA A 24 -5.11 -6.22 8.43
C ALA A 24 -3.58 -6.26 8.43
N MET A 25 -2.94 -6.22 7.26
CA MET A 25 -1.47 -6.13 7.17
C MET A 25 -0.96 -4.81 7.75
N PHE A 26 -1.61 -3.69 7.44
CA PHE A 26 -1.23 -2.38 7.97
C PHE A 26 -1.30 -2.34 9.50
N TYR A 27 -2.48 -2.56 10.09
CA TYR A 27 -2.65 -2.51 11.53
C TYR A 27 -1.92 -3.65 12.24
N GLY A 28 -1.92 -4.85 11.65
CA GLY A 28 -1.18 -6.00 12.16
C GLY A 28 0.31 -5.74 12.28
N SER A 29 0.92 -5.13 11.26
CA SER A 29 2.34 -4.77 11.29
C SER A 29 2.62 -3.70 12.33
N PHE A 30 1.83 -2.64 12.38
CA PHE A 30 2.05 -1.55 13.33
C PHE A 30 1.89 -2.03 14.77
N CYS A 31 0.81 -2.75 15.09
CA CYS A 31 0.60 -3.30 16.41
C CYS A 31 1.69 -4.33 16.77
N TYR A 32 1.95 -5.31 15.90
CA TYR A 32 2.96 -6.34 16.18
C TYR A 32 4.34 -5.73 16.42
N HIS A 33 4.81 -4.85 15.53
CA HIS A 33 6.15 -4.29 15.65
C HIS A 33 6.28 -3.25 16.76
N ALA A 34 5.21 -2.52 17.10
CA ALA A 34 5.22 -1.64 18.27
C ALA A 34 5.40 -2.42 19.59
N PHE A 35 4.81 -3.62 19.71
CA PHE A 35 4.89 -4.41 20.94
C PHE A 35 6.05 -5.43 20.95
N ARG A 36 6.38 -6.04 19.81
CA ARG A 36 7.32 -7.18 19.74
C ARG A 36 8.71 -6.80 19.26
N THR A 37 8.85 -5.73 18.48
CA THR A 37 10.15 -5.25 17.97
C THR A 37 10.22 -3.72 17.98
N PRO A 38 10.06 -3.09 19.17
CA PRO A 38 10.02 -1.63 19.27
C PRO A 38 11.29 -0.95 18.76
N ASP A 39 12.44 -1.64 18.82
CA ASP A 39 13.73 -1.19 18.28
C ASP A 39 13.73 -1.02 16.75
N LYS A 40 12.81 -1.70 16.04
CA LYS A 40 12.62 -1.59 14.59
C LYS A 40 11.37 -0.82 14.20
N PHE A 41 10.54 -0.41 15.16
CA PHE A 41 9.26 0.20 14.85
C PHE A 41 9.40 1.55 14.13
N SER A 42 10.38 2.38 14.52
CA SER A 42 10.66 3.65 13.83
C SER A 42 11.05 3.45 12.37
N GLU A 43 11.82 2.40 12.06
CA GLU A 43 12.19 2.02 10.70
C GLU A 43 10.95 1.66 9.85
N LEU A 44 10.01 0.89 10.42
CA LEU A 44 8.73 0.58 9.76
C LEU A 44 7.92 1.84 9.46
N VAL A 45 7.82 2.75 10.43
CA VAL A 45 7.08 4.02 10.27
C VAL A 45 7.69 4.86 9.16
N ILE A 46 9.02 5.03 9.15
CA ILE A 46 9.72 5.77 8.10
C ILE A 46 9.53 5.09 6.75
N ALA A 47 9.61 3.77 6.66
CA ALA A 47 9.41 3.03 5.42
C ALA A 47 7.98 3.24 4.86
N ALA A 48 6.96 3.19 5.73
CA ALA A 48 5.58 3.43 5.35
C ALA A 48 5.36 4.87 4.87
N LEU A 49 5.94 5.86 5.56
CA LEU A 49 5.87 7.27 5.16
C LEU A 49 6.57 7.53 3.82
N LEU A 50 7.75 6.95 3.60
CA LEU A 50 8.47 7.04 2.34
C LEU A 50 7.66 6.40 1.20
N LEU A 51 7.08 5.22 1.42
CA LEU A 51 6.22 4.56 0.44
C LEU A 51 5.02 5.44 0.08
N GLN A 52 4.33 6.00 1.08
CA GLN A 52 3.17 6.85 0.83
C GLN A 52 3.56 8.13 0.10
N GLY A 53 4.64 8.79 0.52
CA GLY A 53 5.13 10.02 -0.11
C GLY A 53 5.58 9.80 -1.55
N LEU A 54 6.52 8.87 -1.77
CA LEU A 54 7.04 8.56 -3.11
C LEU A 54 5.94 8.04 -4.03
N GLY A 55 5.08 7.17 -3.51
CA GLY A 55 3.96 6.60 -4.24
C GLY A 55 2.93 7.63 -4.67
N THR A 56 2.57 8.55 -3.77
CA THR A 56 1.63 9.64 -4.09
C THR A 56 2.22 10.59 -5.13
N LEU A 57 3.51 10.93 -5.02
CA LEU A 57 4.19 11.75 -6.02
C LEU A 57 4.28 11.04 -7.38
N ALA A 58 4.44 9.71 -7.39
CA ALA A 58 4.49 8.94 -8.63
C ALA A 58 3.18 9.03 -9.43
N TYR A 59 2.02 9.20 -8.78
CA TYR A 59 0.75 9.45 -9.48
C TYR A 59 0.75 10.77 -10.28
N LEU A 60 1.57 11.76 -9.88
CA LEU A 60 1.71 13.01 -10.64
C LEU A 60 2.61 12.84 -11.87
N VAL A 61 3.59 11.94 -11.79
CA VAL A 61 4.57 11.69 -12.85
C VAL A 61 4.00 10.76 -13.92
N ALA A 62 3.25 9.73 -13.51
CA ALA A 62 2.68 8.73 -14.40
C ALA A 62 1.18 8.50 -14.10
N PRO A 63 0.32 9.52 -14.27
CA PRO A 63 -1.11 9.36 -14.06
C PRO A 63 -1.67 8.33 -15.04
N ALA A 64 -2.38 7.34 -14.54
CA ALA A 64 -2.98 6.29 -15.35
C ALA A 64 -4.35 5.88 -14.84
N ILE A 65 -5.23 5.55 -15.79
CA ILE A 65 -6.53 4.90 -15.54
C ILE A 65 -6.37 3.41 -15.79
N GLY A 66 -6.96 2.58 -14.93
CA GLY A 66 -6.83 1.14 -15.00
C GLY A 66 -7.38 0.52 -16.31
N PRO A 67 -6.99 -0.72 -16.64
CA PRO A 67 -7.45 -1.42 -17.84
C PRO A 67 -8.97 -1.63 -17.95
N PHE A 68 -9.74 -1.40 -16.87
CA PHE A 68 -11.19 -1.57 -16.83
C PHE A 68 -11.96 -0.78 -17.90
N ILE A 69 -11.34 0.27 -18.47
CA ILE A 69 -11.90 1.05 -19.59
C ILE A 69 -11.93 0.27 -20.91
N TYR A 70 -11.11 -0.77 -21.05
CA TYR A 70 -11.02 -1.60 -22.26
C TYR A 70 -11.72 -2.95 -22.08
N GLU A 71 -11.69 -3.51 -20.88
CA GLU A 71 -12.22 -4.83 -20.56
C GLU A 71 -12.73 -4.88 -19.13
N ALA A 72 -13.90 -5.47 -18.91
CA ALA A 72 -14.42 -5.69 -17.56
C ALA A 72 -13.51 -6.64 -16.75
N GLY A 73 -13.43 -6.40 -15.44
CA GLY A 73 -12.70 -7.27 -14.52
C GLY A 73 -13.47 -8.54 -14.18
N LEU A 74 -12.77 -9.50 -13.56
CA LEU A 74 -13.40 -10.75 -13.10
C LEU A 74 -14.45 -10.57 -12.00
N ASN A 75 -14.51 -9.39 -11.36
CA ASN A 75 -15.49 -9.04 -10.34
C ASN A 75 -16.36 -7.86 -10.81
N PRO A 76 -17.65 -8.10 -11.16
CA PRO A 76 -18.55 -7.06 -11.65
C PRO A 76 -18.78 -5.91 -10.67
N MET A 77 -18.75 -6.16 -9.35
CA MET A 77 -18.91 -5.10 -8.35
C MET A 77 -17.72 -4.15 -8.33
N VAL A 78 -16.51 -4.70 -8.46
CA VAL A 78 -15.29 -3.89 -8.55
C VAL A 78 -15.32 -3.06 -9.83
N THR A 79 -15.74 -3.66 -10.96
CA THR A 79 -15.90 -2.93 -12.23
C THR A 79 -16.95 -1.82 -12.15
N ALA A 80 -18.10 -2.05 -11.51
CA ALA A 80 -19.08 -1.01 -11.26
C ALA A 80 -18.51 0.13 -10.40
N GLY A 81 -17.73 -0.20 -9.36
CA GLY A 81 -17.02 0.78 -8.54
C GLY A 81 -16.02 1.62 -9.35
N GLN A 82 -15.24 0.99 -10.22
CA GLN A 82 -14.28 1.67 -11.10
C GLN A 82 -14.97 2.66 -12.05
N HIS A 83 -16.06 2.25 -12.69
CA HIS A 83 -16.85 3.15 -13.55
C HIS A 83 -17.46 4.30 -12.75
N SER A 84 -17.98 4.05 -11.56
CA SER A 84 -18.50 5.12 -10.70
C SER A 84 -17.42 6.15 -10.34
N MET A 85 -16.17 5.74 -10.14
CA MET A 85 -15.05 6.67 -9.90
C MET A 85 -14.68 7.48 -11.14
N LEU A 86 -14.68 6.82 -12.31
CA LEU A 86 -14.43 7.49 -13.59
C LEU A 86 -15.54 8.50 -13.91
N ASP A 87 -16.80 8.15 -13.68
CA ASP A 87 -17.94 9.05 -13.88
C ASP A 87 -17.86 10.26 -12.96
N PHE A 88 -17.50 10.06 -11.69
CA PHE A 88 -17.26 11.15 -10.75
C PHE A 88 -16.15 12.08 -11.24
N TYR A 89 -15.03 11.53 -11.71
CA TYR A 89 -13.93 12.30 -12.28
C TYR A 89 -14.41 13.12 -13.50
N ASN A 90 -15.11 12.49 -14.44
CA ASN A 90 -15.63 13.17 -15.63
C ASN A 90 -16.59 14.31 -15.27
N GLN A 91 -17.49 14.11 -14.31
CA GLN A 91 -18.39 15.16 -13.81
C GLN A 91 -17.61 16.30 -13.15
N SER A 92 -16.56 15.99 -12.39
CA SER A 92 -15.72 17.02 -11.76
C SER A 92 -15.02 17.93 -12.78
N ILE A 93 -14.60 17.36 -13.92
CA ILE A 93 -13.99 18.10 -15.04
C ILE A 93 -15.05 18.91 -15.80
N ALA A 94 -16.22 18.32 -16.07
CA ALA A 94 -17.27 18.97 -16.84
C ALA A 94 -17.92 20.14 -16.10
N GLU A 95 -18.16 20.01 -14.79
CA GLU A 95 -18.90 21.00 -13.99
C GLU A 95 -18.00 21.92 -13.15
N GLY A 96 -16.73 21.54 -12.98
CA GLY A 96 -15.71 22.38 -12.36
C GLY A 96 -15.80 22.52 -10.83
N PRO A 97 -15.08 23.50 -10.26
CA PRO A 97 -14.83 23.58 -8.82
C PRO A 97 -16.08 23.76 -7.94
N ILE A 98 -17.13 24.41 -8.44
CA ILE A 98 -18.37 24.63 -7.67
C ILE A 98 -19.11 23.32 -7.45
N TRP A 99 -19.17 22.47 -8.48
CA TRP A 99 -19.75 21.14 -8.34
C TRP A 99 -18.91 20.27 -7.40
N LEU A 100 -17.58 20.35 -7.51
CA LEU A 100 -16.68 19.61 -6.62
C LEU A 100 -16.81 20.06 -5.16
N ALA A 101 -17.01 21.35 -4.89
CA ALA A 101 -17.27 21.85 -3.54
C ALA A 101 -18.57 21.25 -2.95
N ARG A 102 -19.57 20.95 -3.78
CA ARG A 102 -20.87 20.38 -3.37
C ARG A 102 -20.85 18.86 -3.28
N ASN A 103 -20.09 18.18 -4.14
CA ASN A 103 -20.13 16.72 -4.29
C ASN A 103 -18.83 16.01 -3.86
N GLY A 104 -17.73 16.74 -3.68
CA GLY A 104 -16.40 16.21 -3.37
C GLY A 104 -16.35 15.38 -2.08
N GLY A 105 -17.18 15.71 -1.09
CA GLY A 105 -17.30 14.93 0.15
C GLY A 105 -17.75 13.48 -0.09
N LYS A 106 -18.50 13.21 -1.15
CA LYS A 106 -18.93 11.84 -1.52
C LYS A 106 -17.79 11.00 -2.10
N ALA A 107 -16.73 11.66 -2.60
CA ALA A 107 -15.66 11.01 -3.35
C ALA A 107 -14.28 11.09 -2.68
N PHE A 108 -14.19 11.61 -1.46
CA PHE A 108 -12.93 11.89 -0.79
C PHE A 108 -12.00 10.66 -0.66
N THR A 109 -12.58 9.47 -0.52
CA THR A 109 -11.84 8.21 -0.36
C THR A 109 -11.73 7.38 -1.64
N VAL A 110 -12.29 7.86 -2.76
CA VAL A 110 -12.34 7.13 -4.03
C VAL A 110 -11.50 7.84 -5.09
N GLY A 111 -10.19 7.63 -4.99
CA GLY A 111 -9.22 8.17 -5.95
C GLY A 111 -9.11 7.28 -7.19
N LEU A 112 -9.32 7.87 -8.36
CA LEU A 112 -9.07 7.21 -9.64
C LEU A 112 -7.57 7.28 -9.97
N ALA A 113 -6.82 6.22 -9.66
CA ALA A 113 -5.42 6.09 -10.05
C ALA A 113 -4.99 4.62 -10.15
N ALA A 114 -4.24 4.30 -11.21
CA ALA A 114 -3.68 2.97 -11.44
C ALA A 114 -2.16 2.91 -11.22
N MET A 115 -1.35 3.79 -11.83
CA MET A 115 0.11 3.65 -11.75
C MET A 115 0.72 4.62 -10.73
N PRO A 116 1.45 4.15 -9.70
CA PRO A 116 1.80 2.77 -9.36
C PRO A 116 0.77 2.09 -8.43
N SER A 117 0.82 0.75 -8.31
CA SER A 117 -0.06 0.03 -7.40
C SER A 117 0.40 0.15 -5.93
N LEU A 118 -0.16 1.10 -5.18
CA LEU A 118 0.24 1.33 -3.79
C LEU A 118 -0.17 0.23 -2.81
N HIS A 119 -1.31 -0.44 -3.05
CA HIS A 119 -1.68 -1.61 -2.26
C HIS A 119 -0.68 -2.75 -2.44
N SER A 120 -0.24 -2.99 -3.69
CA SER A 120 0.80 -3.97 -3.97
C SER A 120 2.13 -3.57 -3.34
N ALA A 121 2.51 -2.29 -3.44
CA ALA A 121 3.70 -1.75 -2.80
C ALA A 121 3.68 -1.99 -1.28
N ALA A 122 2.61 -1.58 -0.61
CA ALA A 122 2.49 -1.70 0.84
C ALA A 122 2.42 -3.15 1.31
N ALA A 123 1.68 -4.02 0.60
CA ALA A 123 1.64 -5.45 0.91
C ALA A 123 3.02 -6.10 0.81
N PHE A 124 3.79 -5.74 -0.22
CA PHE A 124 5.18 -6.19 -0.36
C PHE A 124 6.08 -5.64 0.74
N LEU A 125 5.92 -4.35 1.11
CA LEU A 125 6.68 -3.72 2.19
C LEU A 125 6.46 -4.46 3.51
N PHE A 126 5.21 -4.65 3.92
CA PHE A 126 4.88 -5.30 5.18
C PHE A 126 5.32 -6.76 5.22
N LEU A 127 5.16 -7.50 4.11
CA LEU A 127 5.70 -8.86 3.99
C LEU A 127 7.22 -8.88 4.15
N SER A 128 7.93 -7.98 3.45
CA SER A 128 9.39 -7.90 3.49
C SER A 128 9.91 -7.51 4.88
N PHE A 129 9.20 -6.61 5.56
CA PHE A 129 9.55 -6.19 6.91
C PHE A 129 9.29 -7.31 7.93
N ALA A 130 8.12 -7.97 7.84
CA ALA A 130 7.79 -9.14 8.64
C ALA A 130 8.79 -10.29 8.42
N TRP A 131 9.26 -10.50 7.18
CA TRP A 131 10.28 -11.51 6.89
C TRP A 131 11.55 -11.31 7.71
N LYS A 132 11.96 -10.06 7.94
CA LYS A 132 13.16 -9.72 8.70
C LYS A 132 12.93 -9.68 10.21
N HIS A 133 11.79 -9.15 10.66
CA HIS A 133 11.58 -8.76 12.06
C HIS A 133 10.36 -9.41 12.73
N GLY A 134 9.58 -10.22 12.02
CA GLY A 134 8.32 -10.76 12.51
C GLY A 134 7.89 -12.03 11.78
N ARG A 135 8.78 -13.03 11.69
CA ARG A 135 8.61 -14.22 10.84
C ARG A 135 7.30 -15.00 11.05
N ILE A 136 6.70 -14.89 12.23
CA ILE A 136 5.39 -15.48 12.54
C ILE A 136 4.26 -14.94 11.65
N LEU A 137 4.36 -13.69 11.19
CA LEU A 137 3.36 -13.06 10.32
C LEU A 137 3.50 -13.47 8.85
N VAL A 138 4.66 -13.97 8.45
CA VAL A 138 5.02 -14.23 7.04
C VAL A 138 4.04 -15.15 6.32
N PRO A 139 3.59 -16.29 6.87
CA PRO A 139 2.69 -17.17 6.13
C PRO A 139 1.38 -16.47 5.73
N LEU A 140 0.77 -15.75 6.68
CA LEU A 140 -0.45 -15.00 6.43
C LEU A 140 -0.21 -13.83 5.47
N TYR A 141 0.87 -13.08 5.66
CA TYR A 141 1.19 -11.94 4.80
C TYR A 141 1.55 -12.35 3.38
N ALA A 142 2.25 -13.47 3.21
CA ALA A 142 2.58 -13.98 1.88
C ALA A 142 1.31 -14.36 1.11
N PHE A 143 0.34 -14.99 1.79
CA PHE A 143 -0.96 -15.29 1.21
C PHE A 143 -1.72 -14.01 0.80
N ILE A 144 -1.80 -13.02 1.69
CA ILE A 144 -2.51 -11.76 1.41
C ILE A 144 -1.81 -10.97 0.29
N THR A 145 -0.48 -10.86 0.31
CA THR A 145 0.30 -10.17 -0.74
C THR A 145 0.09 -10.83 -2.11
N PHE A 146 0.16 -12.16 -2.17
CA PHE A 146 -0.11 -12.90 -3.40
C PHE A 146 -1.53 -12.63 -3.90
N PHE A 147 -2.53 -12.68 -3.00
CA PHE A 147 -3.91 -12.36 -3.33
C PHE A 147 -4.06 -10.94 -3.87
N ILE A 148 -3.42 -9.94 -3.25
CA ILE A 148 -3.44 -8.53 -3.67
C ILE A 148 -2.84 -8.39 -5.08
N PHE A 149 -1.69 -9.00 -5.35
CA PHE A 149 -1.04 -8.92 -6.67
C PHE A 149 -1.93 -9.47 -7.78
N VAL A 150 -2.50 -10.66 -7.55
CA VAL A 150 -3.38 -11.30 -8.53
C VAL A 150 -4.66 -10.49 -8.71
N THR A 151 -5.28 -10.08 -7.62
CA THR A 151 -6.57 -9.37 -7.65
C THR A 151 -6.45 -8.00 -8.30
N ALA A 152 -5.38 -7.25 -8.04
CA ALA A 152 -5.09 -5.95 -8.65
C ALA A 152 -5.16 -5.98 -10.19
N VAL A 153 -4.63 -7.05 -10.79
CA VAL A 153 -4.62 -7.23 -12.26
C VAL A 153 -5.91 -7.90 -12.73
N ALA A 154 -6.41 -8.91 -12.01
CA ALA A 154 -7.60 -9.66 -12.37
C ALA A 154 -8.89 -8.84 -12.35
N THR A 155 -8.96 -7.81 -11.49
CA THR A 155 -10.07 -6.84 -11.48
C THR A 155 -9.87 -5.71 -12.48
N ARG A 156 -8.79 -5.74 -13.28
CA ARG A 156 -8.45 -4.70 -14.25
C ARG A 156 -8.29 -3.31 -13.60
N TRP A 157 -7.95 -3.27 -12.32
CA TRP A 157 -7.61 -2.03 -11.63
C TRP A 157 -6.23 -1.53 -12.05
N HIS A 158 -5.29 -2.45 -12.20
CA HIS A 158 -3.91 -2.17 -12.51
C HIS A 158 -3.47 -2.87 -13.79
N TYR A 159 -2.61 -2.20 -14.56
CA TYR A 159 -1.81 -2.89 -15.56
C TYR A 159 -0.81 -3.81 -14.84
N LEU A 160 -0.35 -4.84 -15.55
CA LEU A 160 0.64 -5.76 -14.98
C LEU A 160 1.93 -5.04 -14.56
N ILE A 161 2.31 -3.96 -15.26
CA ILE A 161 3.50 -3.15 -14.96
C ILE A 161 3.39 -2.30 -13.68
N ASP A 162 2.17 -1.98 -13.24
CA ASP A 162 1.95 -1.16 -12.04
C ASP A 162 2.42 -1.88 -10.77
N VAL A 163 2.36 -3.22 -10.77
CA VAL A 163 2.76 -4.08 -9.64
C VAL A 163 4.28 -4.07 -9.42
N PRO A 164 5.14 -4.42 -10.39
CA PRO A 164 6.59 -4.37 -10.20
C PRO A 164 7.10 -2.94 -9.93
N ILE A 165 6.47 -1.91 -10.49
CA ILE A 165 6.82 -0.52 -10.12
C ILE A 165 6.45 -0.24 -8.66
N GLY A 166 5.27 -0.68 -8.20
CA GLY A 166 4.91 -0.61 -6.77
C GLY A 166 5.90 -1.35 -5.87
N VAL A 167 6.33 -2.56 -6.25
CA VAL A 167 7.36 -3.34 -5.55
C VAL A 167 8.70 -2.59 -5.51
N LEU A 168 9.10 -1.95 -6.61
CA LEU A 168 10.31 -1.14 -6.65
C LEU A 168 10.23 0.03 -5.66
N ILE A 169 9.11 0.76 -5.62
CA ILE A 169 8.90 1.85 -4.66
C ILE A 169 9.00 1.32 -3.23
N ALA A 170 8.35 0.19 -2.93
CA ALA A 170 8.42 -0.42 -1.61
C ALA A 170 9.85 -0.81 -1.21
N TRP A 171 10.61 -1.39 -2.14
CA TRP A 171 12.02 -1.72 -1.92
C TRP A 171 12.88 -0.48 -1.67
N VAL A 172 12.71 0.59 -2.46
CA VAL A 172 13.39 1.87 -2.27
C VAL A 172 13.06 2.45 -0.89
N SER A 173 11.78 2.44 -0.50
CA SER A 173 11.33 2.94 0.81
C SER A 173 11.93 2.17 1.98
N LEU A 174 11.98 0.83 1.90
CA LEU A 174 12.63 0.00 2.92
C LEU A 174 14.13 0.32 3.02
N LYS A 175 14.82 0.48 1.88
CA LYS A 175 16.24 0.82 1.86
C LYS A 175 16.51 2.24 2.36
N GLY A 176 15.63 3.19 2.04
CA GLY A 176 15.67 4.55 2.57
C GLY A 176 15.50 4.57 4.07
N ALA A 177 14.51 3.83 4.59
CA ALA A 177 14.27 3.71 6.02
C ALA A 177 15.45 3.06 6.77
N GLU A 178 15.96 1.93 6.28
CA GLU A 178 17.16 1.27 6.83
C GLU A 178 18.34 2.25 6.96
N ARG A 179 18.54 3.13 5.96
CA ARG A 179 19.62 4.13 5.97
C ARG A 179 19.34 5.25 6.97
N LEU A 180 18.12 5.78 6.99
CA LEU A 180 17.74 6.88 7.87
C LEU A 180 17.77 6.45 9.35
N SER A 181 17.30 5.25 9.66
CA SER A 181 17.27 4.69 11.02
C SER A 181 18.64 4.28 11.56
N ARG A 182 19.66 4.10 10.71
CA ARG A 182 21.04 3.80 11.13
C ARG A 182 21.85 5.03 11.51
N THR A 183 21.39 6.23 11.18
CA THR A 183 22.06 7.46 11.59
C THR A 183 21.95 7.58 13.10
N PRO A 184 23.07 7.61 13.86
CA PRO A 184 23.02 7.79 15.31
C PRO A 184 22.20 9.03 15.62
N SER A 185 21.36 8.98 16.66
CA SER A 185 20.70 10.20 17.12
C SER A 185 21.80 11.23 17.41
N MET A 186 21.53 12.49 17.06
CA MET A 186 22.48 13.59 17.29
C MET A 186 22.90 13.63 18.77
N GLU A 187 22.00 13.22 19.66
CA GLU A 187 22.23 13.04 21.09
C GLU A 187 23.24 11.92 21.40
N THR A 188 23.11 10.72 20.82
CA THR A 188 24.09 9.64 21.00
C THR A 188 25.45 9.98 20.39
N ALA A 189 25.47 10.66 19.24
CA ALA A 189 26.70 11.16 18.61
C ALA A 189 27.38 12.26 19.45
N THR A 190 26.59 13.11 20.10
CA THR A 190 27.09 14.16 20.99
C THR A 190 27.61 13.56 22.29
N LEU A 191 26.88 12.62 22.90
CA LEU A 191 27.29 11.94 24.13
C LEU A 191 28.55 11.10 23.94
N SER A 192 28.67 10.39 22.81
CA SER A 192 29.89 9.63 22.49
C SER A 192 31.09 10.53 22.21
N ARG A 193 30.90 11.73 21.63
CA ARG A 193 31.96 12.74 21.54
C ARG A 193 32.36 13.29 22.92
N LEU A 194 31.39 13.65 23.75
CA LEU A 194 31.63 14.17 25.10
C LEU A 194 32.36 13.15 26.00
N LEU A 195 32.02 11.86 25.88
CA LEU A 195 32.71 10.78 26.58
C LEU A 195 34.12 10.50 26.03
N ALA A 196 34.35 10.72 24.74
CA ALA A 196 35.67 10.57 24.12
C ALA A 196 36.62 11.74 24.43
N GLU A 197 36.09 12.90 24.81
CA GLU A 197 36.85 14.11 25.16
C GLU A 197 37.14 14.27 26.66
N GLN A 198 36.70 13.34 27.52
CA GLN A 198 37.09 13.36 28.94
C GLN A 198 38.52 12.81 29.12
N PRO A 199 39.47 13.61 29.63
CA PRO A 199 40.80 13.11 29.95
C PRO A 199 40.73 12.13 31.14
N ALA A 200 41.55 11.08 31.07
CA ALA A 200 41.67 10.01 32.06
C ALA A 200 42.16 10.50 33.44
#